data_AF-A0A645DNV2-F1
#
_entry.id   AF-A0A645DNV2-F1
#
_cell.length_a   1.000
_cell.length_b   1.000
_cell.length_c   1.000
_cell.angle_alpha   90.00
_cell.angle_beta   90.00
_cell.angle_gamma   90.00
#
_symmetry.space_group_name_H-M   'P 1'
#
loop_
_entity.id
_entity.type
_entity.pdbx_description
1 polymer ?
#
loop_
_entity_poly.entity_id
_entity_poly.type
_entity_poly.pdbx_seq_one_letter_code
_entity_poly.pdbx_strand_id
1 'polypeptide(L)'
;MFPTLKGDLFSQSRPGYSNLNIEHDQINNTIYGHPEFVSFMGNMDELFATWEKESETYLKALDKHCHPKQVISDISDGLLNTYENKPLVDNYDVYQHLLSYWSDVMQDDAYIISYDGWKAETYRILVENRQKKMIDKGWTCDLIPKELVINRYFLTEEGTLAALENTKETLTSEISEMEEEHSGEEGLFAELDKINKGSAQKRIQEIQQVKDPDLKDELKALQTYVKLHTQLATINKQIKEKEEELDDKLYAKFPQLTVEEIKLLVVNDKWLTSIKNAISSEIDQVSQRLTNRIKELAERYDTPLPETNKLVDDLEATVNAHLQKMGFAWN
;
A
#
# COMPACT_ATOMS: atom_id res chain seq x y z
N MET A 1 22.89 -15.96 15.90
CA MET A 1 21.72 -15.25 15.37
C MET A 1 20.52 -16.12 15.67
N PHE A 2 19.67 -15.66 16.58
CA PHE A 2 18.56 -16.39 17.20
C PHE A 2 18.84 -17.85 17.62
N PRO A 3 19.63 -18.11 18.69
CA PRO A 3 20.03 -19.46 19.07
C PRO A 3 18.86 -20.38 19.42
N THR A 4 17.81 -19.87 20.08
CA THR A 4 16.66 -20.70 20.43
C THR A 4 15.74 -20.90 19.23
N LEU A 5 15.54 -19.87 18.39
CA LEU A 5 14.82 -20.04 17.13
C LEU A 5 15.48 -21.09 16.23
N LYS A 6 16.80 -21.06 16.11
CA LYS A 6 17.54 -22.07 15.34
C LYS A 6 17.34 -23.47 15.91
N GLY A 7 17.33 -23.62 17.24
CA GLY A 7 17.10 -24.89 17.91
C GLY A 7 15.68 -25.43 17.70
N ASP A 8 14.69 -24.54 17.69
CA ASP A 8 13.30 -24.91 17.46
C ASP A 8 13.06 -25.25 15.98
N LEU A 9 13.68 -24.51 15.06
CA LEU A 9 13.56 -24.74 13.62
C LEU A 9 14.33 -25.96 13.13
N PHE A 10 15.52 -26.23 13.67
CA PHE A 10 16.42 -27.23 13.12
C PHE A 10 16.95 -28.21 14.17
N SER A 11 16.87 -29.50 13.85
CA SER A 11 17.55 -30.56 14.60
C SER A 11 18.77 -31.10 13.84
N GLN A 12 19.77 -31.58 14.56
CA GLN A 12 20.95 -32.20 13.94
C GLN A 12 20.56 -33.56 13.35
N SER A 13 20.93 -33.80 12.09
CA SER A 13 20.77 -35.09 11.43
C SER A 13 22.11 -35.85 11.45
N ARG A 14 22.90 -35.77 10.38
CA ARG A 14 24.28 -36.31 10.30
C ARG A 14 25.30 -35.20 10.56
N PRO A 15 26.59 -35.52 10.87
CA PRO A 15 27.62 -34.49 10.98
C PRO A 15 27.65 -33.58 9.75
N GLY A 16 27.40 -32.29 9.95
CA GLY A 16 27.30 -31.28 8.88
C GLY A 16 25.90 -31.07 8.27
N TYR A 17 24.87 -31.79 8.73
CA TYR A 17 23.50 -31.72 8.19
C TYR A 17 22.46 -31.41 9.29
N SER A 18 21.42 -30.68 8.91
CA SER A 18 20.30 -30.30 9.77
C SER A 18 18.97 -30.63 9.09
N ASN A 19 17.99 -31.07 9.87
CA ASN A 19 16.62 -31.28 9.43
C ASN A 19 15.75 -30.13 9.93
N LEU A 20 14.79 -29.69 9.12
CA LEU A 20 13.75 -28.76 9.55
C LEU A 20 12.74 -29.51 10.43
N ASN A 21 12.38 -28.94 11.58
CA ASN A 21 11.48 -29.55 12.57
C ASN A 21 9.99 -29.17 12.35
N ILE A 22 9.70 -28.30 11.40
CA ILE A 22 8.38 -27.72 11.16
C ILE A 22 7.98 -27.88 9.70
N GLU A 23 6.67 -27.93 9.45
CA GLU A 23 6.11 -27.99 8.10
C GLU A 23 6.35 -26.67 7.34
N HIS A 24 6.46 -26.75 6.01
CA HIS A 24 6.86 -25.61 5.17
C HIS A 24 5.89 -24.42 5.27
N ASP A 25 4.61 -24.69 5.44
CA ASP A 25 3.54 -23.70 5.61
C ASP A 25 3.61 -22.99 6.98
N GLN A 26 4.16 -23.65 8.00
CA GLN A 26 4.29 -23.11 9.36
C GLN A 26 5.54 -22.25 9.57
N ILE A 27 6.53 -22.29 8.67
CA ILE A 27 7.80 -21.53 8.79
C ILE A 27 7.57 -20.05 9.11
N ASN A 28 6.67 -19.40 8.38
CA ASN A 28 6.32 -18.00 8.63
C ASN A 28 5.82 -17.80 10.07
N ASN A 29 4.76 -18.53 10.46
CA ASN A 29 4.12 -18.37 11.76
C ASN A 29 5.07 -18.67 12.91
N THR A 30 5.92 -19.69 12.75
CA THR A 30 6.91 -20.05 13.78
C THR A 30 7.97 -18.96 13.94
N ILE A 31 8.51 -18.39 12.87
CA ILE A 31 9.52 -17.31 12.97
C ILE A 31 8.91 -16.04 13.58
N TYR A 32 7.79 -15.56 13.04
CA TYR A 32 7.16 -14.32 13.50
C TYR A 32 6.59 -14.44 14.91
N GLY A 33 6.10 -15.62 15.31
CA GLY A 33 5.58 -15.88 16.65
C GLY A 33 6.63 -16.25 17.69
N HIS A 34 7.89 -16.43 17.30
CA HIS A 34 8.92 -16.90 18.23
C HIS A 34 9.32 -15.80 19.23
N PRO A 35 9.38 -16.09 20.55
CA PRO A 35 9.65 -15.09 21.58
C PRO A 35 10.94 -14.28 21.37
N GLU A 36 12.00 -14.92 20.87
CA GLU A 36 13.28 -14.24 20.61
C GLU A 36 13.17 -13.23 19.46
N PHE A 37 12.34 -13.52 18.47
CA PHE A 37 12.09 -12.64 17.33
C PHE A 37 11.17 -11.47 17.74
N VAL A 38 10.09 -11.76 18.47
CA VAL A 38 9.20 -10.73 19.02
C VAL A 38 9.97 -9.77 19.97
N SER A 39 10.84 -10.32 20.83
CA SER A 39 11.67 -9.50 21.70
C SER A 39 12.67 -8.65 20.92
N PHE A 40 13.22 -9.18 19.83
CA PHE A 40 14.10 -8.42 18.95
C PHE A 40 13.37 -7.24 18.29
N MET A 41 12.18 -7.46 17.73
CA MET A 41 11.34 -6.39 17.16
C MET A 41 11.05 -5.30 18.21
N GLY A 42 10.58 -5.69 19.39
CA GLY A 42 10.28 -4.74 20.48
C GLY A 42 11.51 -3.93 20.90
N ASN A 43 12.69 -4.56 21.01
CA ASN A 43 13.93 -3.84 21.31
C ASN A 43 14.28 -2.82 20.20
N MET A 44 14.04 -3.14 18.92
CA MET A 44 14.31 -2.21 17.82
C MET A 44 13.35 -1.02 17.83
N ASP A 45 12.07 -1.26 18.13
CA ASP A 45 11.07 -0.19 18.28
C ASP A 45 11.40 0.74 19.47
N GLU A 46 11.86 0.19 20.59
CA GLU A 46 12.28 0.97 21.77
C GLU A 46 13.52 1.84 21.47
N LEU A 47 14.48 1.31 20.72
CA LEU A 47 15.65 2.07 20.27
C LEU A 47 15.22 3.20 19.34
N PHE A 48 14.38 2.92 18.35
CA PHE A 48 13.85 3.94 17.46
C PHE A 48 13.11 5.03 18.24
N ALA A 49 12.23 4.67 19.18
CA ALA A 49 11.47 5.62 19.98
C ALA A 49 12.38 6.53 20.84
N THR A 50 13.54 6.03 21.27
CA THR A 50 14.54 6.83 22.00
C THR A 50 15.13 7.89 21.08
N TRP A 51 15.61 7.50 19.90
CA TRP A 51 16.13 8.43 18.89
C TRP A 51 15.07 9.42 18.40
N GLU A 52 13.84 8.93 18.18
CA GLU A 52 12.69 9.71 17.71
C GLU A 52 12.42 10.89 18.65
N LYS A 53 12.44 10.65 19.96
CA LYS A 53 12.18 11.69 20.97
C LYS A 53 13.26 12.78 21.01
N GLU A 54 14.52 12.38 20.89
CA GLU A 54 15.65 13.32 20.85
C GLU A 54 15.62 14.14 19.56
N SER A 55 15.42 13.46 18.44
CA SER A 55 15.30 14.06 17.11
C SER A 55 14.09 14.99 17.01
N GLU A 56 12.94 14.62 17.56
CA GLU A 56 11.74 15.46 17.62
C GLU A 56 12.05 16.80 18.29
N THR A 57 12.70 16.74 19.46
CA THR A 57 13.05 17.95 20.23
C THR A 57 14.00 18.84 19.44
N TYR A 58 15.02 18.26 18.82
CA TYR A 58 15.98 18.98 17.98
C TYR A 58 15.34 19.59 16.73
N LEU A 59 14.56 18.79 15.98
CA LEU A 59 13.91 19.20 14.74
C LEU A 59 12.87 20.30 14.97
N LYS A 60 12.11 20.24 16.07
CA LYS A 60 11.17 21.31 16.44
C LYS A 60 11.85 22.59 16.91
N ALA A 61 13.11 22.51 17.32
CA ALA A 61 13.91 23.66 17.72
C ALA A 61 14.61 24.35 16.54
N LEU A 62 14.53 23.80 15.33
CA LEU A 62 15.02 24.49 14.12
C LEU A 62 14.31 25.84 13.96
N ASP A 63 15.02 26.79 13.36
CA ASP A 63 14.49 28.12 13.07
C ASP A 63 15.20 28.66 11.82
N LYS A 64 14.89 29.91 11.46
CA LYS A 64 15.58 30.64 10.40
C LYS A 64 17.09 30.55 10.56
N HIS A 65 17.76 30.44 9.42
CA HIS A 65 19.21 30.29 9.30
C HIS A 65 19.76 28.98 9.88
N CYS A 66 18.92 27.96 10.12
CA CYS A 66 19.44 26.62 10.34
C CYS A 66 20.27 26.15 9.15
N HIS A 67 21.16 25.17 9.37
CA HIS A 67 22.03 24.66 8.33
C HIS A 67 21.59 23.24 7.95
N PRO A 68 20.82 23.03 6.86
CA PRO A 68 20.29 21.71 6.52
C PRO A 68 21.35 20.60 6.45
N LYS A 69 22.57 20.93 5.98
CA LYS A 69 23.69 19.97 5.97
C LYS A 69 24.14 19.53 7.37
N GLN A 70 24.03 20.42 8.36
CA GLN A 70 24.30 20.07 9.75
C GLN A 70 23.14 19.27 10.33
N VAL A 71 21.90 19.63 10.00
CA VAL A 71 20.69 18.93 10.46
C VAL A 71 20.76 17.45 10.11
N ILE A 72 21.04 17.10 8.86
CA ILE A 72 21.17 15.69 8.45
C ILE A 72 22.33 14.98 9.15
N SER A 73 23.48 15.67 9.32
CA SER A 73 24.60 15.09 10.07
C SER A 73 24.17 14.73 11.49
N ASP A 74 23.59 15.68 12.23
CA ASP A 74 23.22 15.50 13.63
C ASP A 74 22.19 14.38 13.84
N ILE A 75 21.13 14.35 13.02
CA ILE A 75 20.09 13.32 13.15
C ILE A 75 20.59 11.94 12.69
N SER A 76 21.45 11.89 11.67
CA SER A 76 22.00 10.63 11.16
C SER A 76 23.07 10.04 12.09
N ASP A 77 23.92 10.88 12.67
CA ASP A 77 24.88 10.48 13.70
C ASP A 77 24.14 9.99 14.95
N GLY A 78 23.09 10.71 15.37
CA GLY A 78 22.19 10.27 16.43
C GLY A 78 21.62 8.88 16.16
N LEU A 79 21.11 8.65 14.95
CA LEU A 79 20.50 7.38 14.56
C LEU A 79 21.54 6.25 14.57
N LEU A 80 22.71 6.46 13.95
CA LEU A 80 23.79 5.48 13.92
C LEU A 80 24.29 5.11 15.31
N ASN A 81 24.42 6.10 16.21
CA ASN A 81 24.84 5.88 17.59
C ASN A 81 23.80 5.07 18.38
N THR A 82 22.50 5.29 18.14
CA THR A 82 21.42 4.52 18.78
C THR A 82 21.47 3.03 18.41
N TYR A 83 21.81 2.72 17.16
CA TYR A 83 21.94 1.36 16.65
C TYR A 83 23.37 0.78 16.75
N GLU A 84 24.32 1.53 17.31
CA GLU A 84 25.70 1.06 17.44
C GLU A 84 25.78 -0.19 18.31
N ASN A 85 26.56 -1.19 17.87
CA ASN A 85 26.75 -2.46 18.56
C ASN A 85 25.48 -3.30 18.77
N LYS A 86 24.40 -3.04 18.01
CA LYS A 86 23.19 -3.86 18.02
C LYS A 86 23.32 -4.95 16.94
N PRO A 87 23.36 -6.24 17.31
CA PRO A 87 23.41 -7.31 16.33
C PRO A 87 22.11 -7.31 15.51
N LEU A 88 22.20 -7.71 14.22
CA LEU A 88 21.10 -7.96 13.25
C LEU A 88 20.65 -6.80 12.36
N VAL A 89 20.81 -5.57 12.81
CA VAL A 89 20.51 -4.40 11.96
C VAL A 89 21.79 -3.99 11.26
N ASP A 90 21.75 -3.94 9.93
CA ASP A 90 22.82 -3.27 9.20
C ASP A 90 22.62 -1.76 9.38
N ASN A 91 23.48 -1.16 10.21
CA ASN A 91 23.44 0.28 10.48
C ASN A 91 23.56 1.11 9.18
N TYR A 92 24.15 0.53 8.14
CA TYR A 92 24.20 1.17 6.83
C TYR A 92 22.82 1.22 6.17
N ASP A 93 22.03 0.15 6.21
CA ASP A 93 20.71 0.10 5.58
C ASP A 93 19.74 1.12 6.22
N VAL A 94 19.73 1.19 7.56
CA VAL A 94 18.94 2.19 8.31
C VAL A 94 19.36 3.63 7.95
N TYR A 95 20.67 3.86 7.85
CA TYR A 95 21.21 5.15 7.42
C TYR A 95 20.85 5.50 5.97
N GLN A 96 20.88 4.53 5.05
CA GLN A 96 20.50 4.74 3.66
C GLN A 96 19.03 5.13 3.51
N HIS A 97 18.13 4.51 4.30
CA HIS A 97 16.71 4.88 4.31
C HIS A 97 16.51 6.34 4.73
N LEU A 98 17.19 6.77 5.80
CA LEU A 98 17.18 8.17 6.23
C LEU A 98 17.73 9.11 5.15
N LEU A 99 18.88 8.79 4.55
CA LEU A 99 19.49 9.63 3.52
C LEU A 99 18.63 9.74 2.26
N SER A 100 17.98 8.65 1.85
CA SER A 100 17.10 8.64 0.68
C SER A 100 15.91 9.56 0.94
N TYR A 101 15.23 9.40 2.08
CA TYR A 101 14.13 10.28 2.46
C TYR A 101 14.57 11.74 2.63
N TRP A 102 15.77 11.95 3.17
CA TRP A 102 16.34 13.28 3.29
C TRP A 102 16.50 13.94 1.93
N SER A 103 17.08 13.24 0.96
CA SER A 103 17.30 13.76 -0.39
C SER A 103 16.00 14.04 -1.13
N ASP A 104 14.98 13.20 -0.92
CA ASP A 104 13.74 13.27 -1.69
C ASP A 104 12.73 14.29 -1.16
N VAL A 105 12.70 14.52 0.17
CA VAL A 105 11.65 15.32 0.81
C VAL A 105 12.23 16.28 1.86
N MET A 106 12.95 15.76 2.85
CA MET A 106 13.25 16.51 4.07
C MET A 106 14.24 17.67 3.84
N GLN A 107 15.14 17.53 2.84
CA GLN A 107 16.11 18.55 2.49
C GLN A 107 15.44 19.85 2.04
N ASP A 108 14.46 19.77 1.13
CA ASP A 108 13.76 20.93 0.61
C ASP A 108 12.97 21.63 1.73
N ASP A 109 12.27 20.86 2.55
CA ASP A 109 11.56 21.39 3.71
C ASP A 109 12.51 22.11 4.69
N ALA A 110 13.69 21.53 4.96
CA ALA A 110 14.69 22.14 5.83
C ALA A 110 15.23 23.46 5.26
N TYR A 111 15.39 23.56 3.93
CA TYR A 111 15.75 24.83 3.28
C TYR A 111 14.63 25.87 3.37
N ILE A 112 13.37 25.47 3.21
CA ILE A 112 12.21 26.35 3.41
C ILE A 112 12.21 26.90 4.83
N ILE A 113 12.36 26.03 5.85
CA ILE A 113 12.43 26.45 7.26
C ILE A 113 13.62 27.38 7.51
N SER A 114 14.79 27.08 6.93
CA SER A 114 15.97 27.95 7.05
C SER A 114 15.73 29.35 6.49
N TYR A 115 14.92 29.51 5.45
CA TYR A 115 14.71 30.81 4.80
C TYR A 115 13.52 31.56 5.39
N ASP A 116 12.37 30.89 5.49
CA ASP A 116 11.09 31.49 5.85
C ASP A 116 10.67 31.26 7.30
N GLY A 117 11.34 30.33 7.99
CA GLY A 117 10.97 29.85 9.31
C GLY A 117 9.78 28.89 9.24
N TRP A 118 9.16 28.64 10.38
CA TRP A 118 7.97 27.78 10.47
C TRP A 118 6.72 28.50 9.96
N LYS A 119 6.45 28.37 8.65
CA LYS A 119 5.30 28.97 8.00
C LYS A 119 4.65 28.02 6.99
N ALA A 120 3.32 28.05 6.94
CA ALA A 120 2.51 27.32 5.99
C ALA A 120 1.89 28.27 4.94
N GLU A 121 2.74 29.02 4.22
CA GLU A 121 2.26 29.99 3.23
C GLU A 121 1.71 29.26 1.99
N THR A 122 0.47 29.62 1.62
CA THR A 122 -0.20 29.05 0.44
C THR A 122 -0.09 29.98 -0.76
N TYR A 123 0.03 29.41 -1.95
CA TYR A 123 0.05 30.16 -3.20
C TYR A 123 -0.75 29.48 -4.31
N ARG A 124 -1.15 30.25 -5.34
CA ARG A 124 -1.93 29.74 -6.48
C ARG A 124 -1.02 29.09 -7.51
N ILE A 125 -1.44 27.94 -8.03
CA ILE A 125 -0.75 27.23 -9.10
C ILE A 125 -1.30 27.75 -10.43
N LEU A 126 -0.45 28.44 -11.20
CA LEU A 126 -0.80 28.95 -12.53
C LEU A 126 -0.05 28.16 -13.61
N VAL A 127 -0.79 27.48 -14.48
CA VAL A 127 -0.22 26.68 -15.58
C VAL A 127 -0.64 27.26 -16.92
N GLU A 128 0.33 27.46 -17.82
CA GLU A 128 0.07 27.92 -19.17
C GLU A 128 -0.62 26.84 -20.01
N ASN A 129 -1.72 27.18 -20.67
CA ASN A 129 -2.40 26.26 -21.58
C ASN A 129 -1.79 26.28 -23.00
N ARG A 130 -2.28 25.40 -23.88
CA ARG A 130 -1.87 25.35 -25.30
C ARG A 130 -2.05 26.67 -26.06
N GLN A 131 -2.82 27.62 -25.53
CA GLN A 131 -3.12 28.93 -26.10
C GLN A 131 -2.35 30.07 -25.42
N LYS A 132 -1.32 29.76 -24.63
CA LYS A 132 -0.53 30.74 -23.87
C LYS A 132 -1.29 31.56 -22.82
N LYS A 133 -2.40 31.02 -22.33
CA LYS A 133 -3.19 31.63 -21.25
C LYS A 133 -2.89 30.93 -19.94
N MET A 134 -2.61 31.71 -18.90
CA MET A 134 -2.46 31.20 -17.53
C MET A 134 -3.82 30.71 -17.02
N ILE A 135 -3.87 29.43 -16.62
CA ILE A 135 -5.03 28.80 -16.00
C ILE A 135 -4.68 28.49 -14.55
N ASP A 136 -5.60 28.86 -13.66
CA ASP A 136 -5.52 28.52 -12.25
C ASP A 136 -5.86 27.03 -12.05
N LYS A 137 -4.92 26.28 -11.46
CA LYS A 137 -5.00 24.84 -11.17
C LYS A 137 -5.18 24.54 -9.69
N GLY A 138 -5.49 25.55 -8.87
CA GLY A 138 -5.69 25.41 -7.43
C GLY A 138 -4.59 26.09 -6.63
N TRP A 139 -4.32 25.58 -5.44
CA TRP A 139 -3.34 26.13 -4.51
C TRP A 139 -2.54 25.01 -3.86
N THR A 140 -1.34 25.36 -3.39
CA THR A 140 -0.45 24.46 -2.66
C THR A 140 0.26 25.19 -1.53
N CYS A 141 0.93 24.41 -0.68
CA CYS A 141 1.88 24.82 0.35
C CYS A 141 3.06 23.86 0.26
N ASP A 142 4.27 24.37 0.06
CA ASP A 142 5.44 23.51 -0.19
C ASP A 142 5.85 22.73 1.07
N LEU A 143 5.75 23.35 2.25
CA LEU A 143 6.18 22.75 3.50
C LEU A 143 5.21 21.67 4.01
N ILE A 144 3.90 21.91 3.90
CA ILE A 144 2.85 21.05 4.47
C ILE A 144 1.92 20.54 3.36
N PRO A 145 2.02 19.25 3.00
CA PRO A 145 1.05 18.58 2.13
C PRO A 145 -0.38 18.66 2.69
N LYS A 146 -1.38 18.74 1.80
CA LYS A 146 -2.79 18.85 2.18
C LYS A 146 -3.25 17.63 2.97
N GLU A 147 -2.74 16.47 2.62
CA GLU A 147 -3.05 15.16 3.20
C GLU A 147 -2.77 15.14 4.71
N LEU A 148 -1.70 15.80 5.17
CA LEU A 148 -1.39 15.86 6.60
C LEU A 148 -2.44 16.67 7.38
N VAL A 149 -2.93 17.75 6.78
CA VAL A 149 -3.98 18.58 7.40
C VAL A 149 -5.33 17.85 7.36
N ILE A 150 -5.61 17.12 6.27
CA ILE A 150 -6.81 16.28 6.16
C ILE A 150 -6.80 15.21 7.26
N ASN A 151 -5.74 14.41 7.33
CA ASN A 151 -5.60 13.30 8.29
C ASN A 151 -5.71 13.75 9.75
N ARG A 152 -5.42 15.02 10.03
CA ARG A 152 -5.42 15.55 11.38
C ARG A 152 -6.70 16.27 11.77
N TYR A 153 -7.31 17.01 10.84
CA TYR A 153 -8.42 17.92 11.14
C TYR A 153 -9.72 17.61 10.40
N PHE A 154 -9.67 16.83 9.31
CA PHE A 154 -10.80 16.62 8.39
C PHE A 154 -11.02 15.14 8.04
N LEU A 155 -10.65 14.20 8.93
CA LEU A 155 -10.92 12.76 8.76
C LEU A 155 -12.40 12.43 8.54
N THR A 156 -13.31 13.23 9.11
CA THR A 156 -14.76 13.01 8.93
C THR A 156 -15.19 13.32 7.50
N GLU A 157 -14.70 14.42 6.95
CA GLU A 157 -14.91 14.81 5.55
C GLU A 157 -14.27 13.81 4.59
N GLU A 158 -13.02 13.40 4.86
CA GLU A 158 -12.33 12.38 4.06
C GLU A 158 -13.07 11.04 4.10
N GLY A 159 -13.52 10.59 5.27
CA GLY A 159 -14.31 9.36 5.41
C GLY A 159 -15.66 9.44 4.69
N THR A 160 -16.27 10.63 4.64
CA THR A 160 -17.50 10.87 3.86
C THR A 160 -17.24 10.75 2.35
N LEU A 161 -16.13 11.33 1.86
CA LEU A 161 -15.70 11.20 0.47
C LEU A 161 -15.38 9.75 0.11
N ALA A 162 -14.64 9.04 0.96
CA ALA A 162 -14.32 7.63 0.78
C ALA A 162 -15.58 6.76 0.70
N ALA A 163 -16.60 7.02 1.54
CA ALA A 163 -17.88 6.32 1.48
C ALA A 163 -18.64 6.57 0.16
N LEU A 164 -18.60 7.81 -0.36
CA LEU A 164 -19.19 8.15 -1.64
C LEU A 164 -18.44 7.49 -2.82
N GLU A 165 -17.12 7.46 -2.79
CA GLU A 165 -16.29 6.76 -3.79
C GLU A 165 -16.56 5.24 -3.79
N ASN A 166 -16.62 4.61 -2.62
CA ASN A 166 -17.02 3.19 -2.50
C ASN A 166 -18.43 2.93 -3.07
N THR A 167 -19.36 3.85 -2.83
CA THR A 167 -20.73 3.77 -3.39
C THR A 167 -20.70 3.90 -4.92
N LYS A 168 -19.86 4.79 -5.46
CA LYS A 168 -19.68 4.97 -6.91
C LYS A 168 -19.06 3.73 -7.55
N GLU A 169 -18.06 3.11 -6.93
CA GLU A 169 -17.47 1.86 -7.38
C GLU A 169 -18.52 0.73 -7.40
N THR A 170 -19.31 0.62 -6.34
CA THR A 170 -20.40 -0.39 -6.24
C THR A 170 -21.42 -0.20 -7.37
N LEU A 171 -21.93 1.02 -7.55
CA LEU A 171 -22.86 1.33 -8.64
C LEU A 171 -22.27 1.07 -10.03
N THR A 172 -20.96 1.31 -10.20
CA THR A 172 -20.26 1.06 -11.47
C THR A 172 -20.14 -0.44 -11.73
N SER A 173 -19.88 -1.26 -10.71
CA SER A 173 -19.90 -2.72 -10.82
C SER A 173 -21.30 -3.22 -11.19
N GLU A 174 -22.34 -2.79 -10.46
CA GLU A 174 -23.73 -3.18 -10.72
C GLU A 174 -24.18 -2.82 -12.15
N ILE A 175 -23.79 -1.64 -12.64
CA ILE A 175 -24.05 -1.24 -14.02
C ILE A 175 -23.33 -2.19 -14.99
N SER A 176 -22.05 -2.46 -14.77
CA SER A 176 -21.26 -3.32 -15.67
C SER A 176 -21.82 -4.75 -15.70
N GLU A 177 -22.20 -5.30 -14.54
CA GLU A 177 -22.85 -6.60 -14.42
C GLU A 177 -24.17 -6.65 -15.21
N MET A 178 -25.01 -5.61 -15.10
CA MET A 178 -26.24 -5.52 -15.90
C MET A 178 -25.97 -5.41 -17.41
N GLU A 179 -24.93 -4.69 -17.81
CA GLU A 179 -24.54 -4.58 -19.21
C GLU A 179 -24.09 -5.94 -19.76
N GLU A 180 -23.31 -6.70 -18.99
CA GLU A 180 -22.89 -8.05 -19.35
C GLU A 180 -24.07 -9.03 -19.40
N GLU A 181 -24.89 -9.09 -18.36
CA GLU A 181 -26.02 -10.03 -18.24
C GLU A 181 -27.09 -9.83 -19.34
N HIS A 182 -27.35 -8.59 -19.71
CA HIS A 182 -28.42 -8.25 -20.67
C HIS A 182 -27.91 -7.94 -22.08
N SER A 183 -26.60 -8.07 -22.32
CA SER A 183 -26.01 -7.97 -23.66
C SER A 183 -26.27 -9.23 -24.50
N GLY A 184 -26.07 -9.10 -25.82
CA GLY A 184 -26.23 -10.19 -26.78
C GLY A 184 -27.55 -10.13 -27.55
N GLU A 185 -27.65 -10.92 -28.63
CA GLU A 185 -28.80 -10.91 -29.56
C GLU A 185 -30.12 -11.39 -28.92
N GLU A 186 -30.03 -12.18 -27.84
CA GLU A 186 -31.19 -12.63 -27.05
C GLU A 186 -31.32 -11.89 -25.70
N GLY A 187 -30.46 -10.90 -25.44
CA GLY A 187 -30.43 -10.16 -24.19
C GLY A 187 -31.53 -9.09 -24.11
N LEU A 188 -31.89 -8.69 -22.88
CA LEU A 188 -32.91 -7.65 -22.67
C LEU A 188 -32.50 -6.27 -23.22
N PHE A 189 -31.22 -6.06 -23.56
CA PHE A 189 -30.72 -4.82 -24.17
C PHE A 189 -30.43 -4.95 -25.68
N ALA A 190 -30.82 -6.06 -26.32
CA ALA A 190 -30.54 -6.31 -27.74
C ALA A 190 -31.06 -5.20 -28.68
N GLU A 191 -32.22 -4.62 -28.35
CA GLU A 191 -32.89 -3.59 -29.14
C GLU A 191 -32.31 -2.17 -28.91
N LEU A 192 -31.24 -2.03 -28.11
CA LEU A 192 -30.57 -0.75 -27.91
C LEU A 192 -29.46 -0.54 -28.94
N ASP A 193 -29.56 0.54 -29.74
CA ASP A 193 -28.49 0.97 -30.67
C ASP A 193 -27.11 1.12 -30.01
N LYS A 194 -27.11 1.52 -28.74
CA LYS A 194 -25.92 1.61 -27.89
C LYS A 194 -26.37 1.46 -26.44
N ILE A 195 -25.72 0.59 -25.69
CA ILE A 195 -25.94 0.44 -24.26
C ILE A 195 -25.44 1.71 -23.56
N ASN A 196 -26.41 2.54 -23.17
CA ASN A 196 -26.21 3.75 -22.37
C ASN A 196 -27.57 4.25 -21.85
N LYS A 197 -27.55 5.11 -20.83
CA LYS A 197 -28.75 5.68 -20.21
C LYS A 197 -29.72 6.31 -21.23
N GLY A 198 -29.22 7.04 -22.23
CA GLY A 198 -30.05 7.77 -23.19
C GLY A 198 -30.83 6.84 -24.12
N SER A 199 -30.20 5.80 -24.64
CA SER A 199 -30.88 4.77 -25.45
C SER A 199 -31.90 4.00 -24.62
N ALA A 200 -31.54 3.60 -23.40
CA ALA A 200 -32.44 2.89 -22.50
C ALA A 200 -33.69 3.73 -22.17
N GLN A 201 -33.54 5.03 -21.94
CA GLN A 201 -34.69 5.94 -21.71
C GLN A 201 -35.64 6.04 -22.90
N LYS A 202 -35.14 6.06 -24.14
CA LYS A 202 -35.97 6.05 -25.34
C LYS A 202 -36.75 4.75 -25.46
N ARG A 203 -36.08 3.61 -25.28
CA ARG A 203 -36.69 2.29 -25.35
C ARG A 203 -37.79 2.09 -24.30
N ILE A 204 -37.57 2.57 -23.06
CA ILE A 204 -38.61 2.58 -22.02
C ILE A 204 -39.88 3.31 -22.49
N GLN A 205 -39.74 4.47 -23.15
CA GLN A 205 -40.89 5.24 -23.63
C GLN A 205 -41.65 4.50 -24.73
N GLU A 206 -40.94 3.84 -25.65
CA GLU A 206 -41.53 3.03 -26.71
C GLU A 206 -42.34 1.87 -26.14
N ILE A 207 -41.74 1.08 -25.24
CA ILE A 207 -42.41 -0.06 -24.59
C ILE A 207 -43.68 0.39 -23.85
N GLN A 208 -43.61 1.52 -23.14
CA GLN A 208 -44.74 2.08 -22.40
C GLN A 208 -45.91 2.54 -23.30
N GLN A 209 -45.63 2.93 -24.55
CA GLN A 209 -46.67 3.28 -25.52
C GLN A 209 -47.37 2.05 -26.08
N VAL A 210 -46.62 0.99 -26.38
CA VAL A 210 -47.15 -0.26 -26.95
C VAL A 210 -47.94 -1.07 -25.92
N LYS A 211 -47.57 -0.99 -24.63
CA LYS A 211 -48.22 -1.69 -23.51
C LYS A 211 -48.29 -3.22 -23.68
N ASP A 212 -47.28 -3.78 -24.32
CA ASP A 212 -47.15 -5.22 -24.51
C ASP A 212 -46.80 -5.92 -23.17
N PRO A 213 -47.59 -6.91 -22.71
CA PRO A 213 -47.25 -7.69 -21.52
C PRO A 213 -45.94 -8.48 -21.62
N ASP A 214 -45.49 -8.83 -22.81
CA ASP A 214 -44.30 -9.66 -23.03
C ASP A 214 -42.99 -8.87 -22.83
N LEU A 215 -43.07 -7.53 -22.83
CA LEU A 215 -41.92 -6.63 -22.65
C LEU A 215 -41.71 -6.18 -21.18
N LYS A 216 -42.41 -6.80 -20.23
CA LYS A 216 -42.35 -6.40 -18.81
C LYS A 216 -40.97 -6.57 -18.20
N ASP A 217 -40.29 -7.67 -18.51
CA ASP A 217 -38.96 -7.95 -17.96
C ASP A 217 -37.90 -7.03 -18.56
N GLU A 218 -37.95 -6.77 -19.87
CA GLU A 218 -37.15 -5.73 -20.54
C GLU A 218 -37.36 -4.37 -19.89
N LEU A 219 -38.62 -3.95 -19.72
CA LEU A 219 -38.96 -2.67 -19.12
C LEU A 219 -38.37 -2.54 -17.69
N LYS A 220 -38.43 -3.61 -16.90
CA LYS A 220 -37.91 -3.63 -15.53
C LYS A 220 -36.38 -3.53 -15.50
N ALA A 221 -35.69 -4.27 -16.38
CA ALA A 221 -34.24 -4.21 -16.50
C ALA A 221 -33.79 -2.79 -16.94
N LEU A 222 -34.40 -2.23 -17.98
CA LEU A 222 -34.10 -0.88 -18.46
C LEU A 222 -34.37 0.20 -17.40
N GLN A 223 -35.47 0.09 -16.64
CA GLN A 223 -35.77 1.03 -15.55
C GLN A 223 -34.74 0.97 -14.42
N THR A 224 -34.29 -0.24 -14.08
CA THR A 224 -33.22 -0.44 -13.08
C THR A 224 -31.91 0.16 -13.57
N TYR A 225 -31.54 -0.13 -14.81
CA TYR A 225 -30.34 0.43 -15.45
C TYR A 225 -30.34 1.96 -15.47
N VAL A 226 -31.46 2.60 -15.88
CA VAL A 226 -31.59 4.06 -15.86
C VAL A 226 -31.53 4.64 -14.44
N LYS A 227 -32.09 3.93 -13.45
CA LYS A 227 -32.03 4.33 -12.04
C LYS A 227 -30.58 4.32 -11.53
N LEU A 228 -29.84 3.24 -11.77
CA LEU A 228 -28.43 3.11 -11.37
C LEU A 228 -27.58 4.22 -11.98
N HIS A 229 -27.70 4.47 -13.29
CA HIS A 229 -26.99 5.57 -13.94
C HIS A 229 -27.38 6.96 -13.39
N THR A 230 -28.62 7.14 -12.94
CA THR A 230 -29.07 8.39 -12.30
C THR A 230 -28.49 8.56 -10.90
N GLN A 231 -28.42 7.46 -10.13
CA GLN A 231 -27.75 7.44 -8.83
C GLN A 231 -26.25 7.71 -8.98
N LEU A 232 -25.58 7.04 -9.92
CA LEU A 232 -24.17 7.26 -10.22
C LEU A 232 -23.87 8.71 -10.59
N ALA A 233 -24.71 9.34 -11.42
CA ALA A 233 -24.58 10.76 -11.75
C ALA A 233 -24.75 11.67 -10.51
N THR A 234 -25.66 11.32 -9.61
CA THR A 234 -25.90 12.07 -8.37
C THR A 234 -24.71 11.94 -7.41
N ILE A 235 -24.20 10.72 -7.21
CA ILE A 235 -23.02 10.45 -6.38
C ILE A 235 -21.79 11.18 -6.93
N ASN A 236 -21.55 11.12 -8.24
CA ASN A 236 -20.45 11.87 -8.87
C ASN A 236 -20.56 13.39 -8.65
N LYS A 237 -21.78 13.93 -8.62
CA LYS A 237 -21.99 15.34 -8.28
C LYS A 237 -21.67 15.63 -6.82
N GLN A 238 -22.14 14.78 -5.91
CA GLN A 238 -21.88 14.91 -4.48
C GLN A 238 -20.39 14.80 -4.15
N ILE A 239 -19.65 13.90 -4.81
CA ILE A 239 -18.19 13.78 -4.66
C ILE A 239 -17.53 15.11 -5.01
N LYS A 240 -17.81 15.68 -6.20
CA LYS A 240 -17.24 16.97 -6.61
C LYS A 240 -17.57 18.10 -5.64
N GLU A 241 -18.84 18.20 -5.22
CA GLU A 241 -19.27 19.20 -4.24
C GLU A 241 -18.53 19.05 -2.91
N LYS A 242 -18.27 17.82 -2.47
CA LYS A 242 -17.56 17.53 -1.21
C LYS A 242 -16.04 17.70 -1.32
N GLU A 243 -15.45 17.39 -2.47
CA GLU A 243 -14.04 17.68 -2.78
C GLU A 243 -13.79 19.20 -2.75
N GLU A 244 -14.66 19.98 -3.40
CA GLU A 244 -14.61 21.45 -3.38
C GLU A 244 -14.79 21.99 -1.94
N GLU A 245 -15.78 21.48 -1.19
CA GLU A 245 -15.98 21.88 0.21
C GLU A 245 -14.76 21.57 1.10
N LEU A 246 -14.13 20.41 0.89
CA LEU A 246 -12.92 20.03 1.62
C LEU A 246 -11.73 20.92 1.23
N ASP A 247 -11.51 21.20 -0.06
CA ASP A 247 -10.43 22.07 -0.50
C ASP A 247 -10.59 23.51 0.03
N ASP A 248 -11.82 24.03 0.06
CA ASP A 248 -12.14 25.34 0.63
C ASP A 248 -11.86 25.39 2.14
N LYS A 249 -12.27 24.34 2.88
CA LYS A 249 -11.99 24.20 4.31
C LYS A 249 -10.48 24.13 4.59
N LEU A 250 -9.74 23.38 3.77
CA LEU A 250 -8.29 23.30 3.87
C LEU A 250 -7.68 24.68 3.62
N TYR A 251 -8.04 25.36 2.54
CA TYR A 251 -7.50 26.68 2.21
C TYR A 251 -7.75 27.69 3.34
N ALA A 252 -8.91 27.63 3.98
CA ALA A 252 -9.24 28.47 5.14
C ALA A 252 -8.47 28.09 6.42
N LYS A 253 -8.12 26.80 6.59
CA LYS A 253 -7.41 26.29 7.78
C LYS A 253 -5.92 26.62 7.76
N PHE A 254 -5.26 26.56 6.60
CA PHE A 254 -3.80 26.77 6.50
C PHE A 254 -3.31 28.08 7.16
N PRO A 255 -3.92 29.25 6.90
CA PRO A 255 -3.54 30.50 7.56
C PRO A 255 -3.77 30.55 9.07
N GLN A 256 -4.58 29.63 9.61
CA GLN A 256 -4.89 29.54 11.04
C GLN A 256 -3.96 28.59 11.80
N LEU A 257 -3.08 27.86 11.09
CA LEU A 257 -2.13 26.95 11.72
C LEU A 257 -1.11 27.75 12.55
N THR A 258 -1.02 27.41 13.82
CA THR A 258 0.00 27.95 14.71
C THR A 258 1.37 27.34 14.40
N VAL A 259 2.45 28.02 14.80
CA VAL A 259 3.82 27.49 14.64
C VAL A 259 3.98 26.10 15.26
N GLU A 260 3.36 25.86 16.41
CA GLU A 260 3.42 24.56 17.09
C GLU A 260 2.65 23.47 16.31
N GLU A 261 1.50 23.81 15.70
CA GLU A 261 0.79 22.88 14.81
C GLU A 261 1.56 22.60 13.53
N ILE A 262 2.21 23.60 12.94
CA ILE A 262 3.09 23.44 11.76
C ILE A 262 4.23 22.47 12.10
N LYS A 263 4.93 22.70 13.22
CA LYS A 263 6.00 21.82 13.69
C LYS A 263 5.53 20.39 13.92
N LEU A 264 4.33 20.23 14.49
CA LEU A 264 3.75 18.91 14.73
C LEU A 264 3.42 18.18 13.43
N LEU A 265 2.81 18.87 12.46
CA LEU A 265 2.50 18.32 11.13
C LEU A 265 3.78 17.92 10.37
N VAL A 266 4.79 18.80 10.35
CA VAL A 266 6.02 18.57 9.58
C VAL A 266 6.93 17.55 10.29
N VAL A 267 7.23 17.76 11.56
CA VAL A 267 8.21 16.91 12.26
C VAL A 267 7.60 15.54 12.58
N ASN A 268 6.43 15.48 13.21
CA ASN A 268 5.87 14.20 13.64
C ASN A 268 5.13 13.50 12.50
N ASP A 269 4.16 14.18 11.90
CA ASP A 269 3.23 13.54 10.97
C ASP A 269 3.85 13.30 9.57
N LYS A 270 4.81 14.15 9.14
CA LYS A 270 5.55 14.00 7.88
C LYS A 270 6.86 13.23 8.07
N TRP A 271 7.84 13.82 8.75
CA TRP A 271 9.22 13.33 8.74
C TRP A 271 9.43 12.08 9.59
N LEU A 272 9.14 12.15 10.89
CA LEU A 272 9.38 11.04 11.82
C LEU A 272 8.50 9.83 11.48
N THR A 273 7.25 10.04 11.09
CA THR A 273 6.37 8.97 10.62
C THR A 273 6.93 8.29 9.37
N SER A 274 7.43 9.04 8.39
CA SER A 274 8.02 8.46 7.16
C SER A 274 9.29 7.66 7.46
N ILE A 275 10.18 8.21 8.30
CA ILE A 275 11.43 7.56 8.69
C ILE A 275 11.14 6.28 9.48
N LYS A 276 10.18 6.33 10.42
CA LYS A 276 9.73 5.15 11.17
C LYS A 276 9.25 4.05 10.25
N ASN A 277 8.35 4.37 9.31
CA ASN A 277 7.81 3.40 8.38
C ASN A 277 8.90 2.78 7.49
N ALA A 278 9.87 3.58 7.03
CA ALA A 278 10.99 3.08 6.23
C ALA A 278 11.87 2.10 7.03
N ILE A 279 12.21 2.44 8.28
CA ILE A 279 13.05 1.59 9.13
C ILE A 279 12.29 0.31 9.54
N SER A 280 11.03 0.42 9.94
CA SER A 280 10.20 -0.76 10.26
C SER A 280 10.08 -1.69 9.06
N SER A 281 9.92 -1.14 7.84
CA SER A 281 9.89 -1.95 6.62
C SER A 281 11.20 -2.69 6.36
N GLU A 282 12.36 -2.11 6.64
CA GLU A 282 13.65 -2.83 6.50
C GLU A 282 13.74 -4.01 7.48
N ILE A 283 13.31 -3.81 8.72
CA ILE A 283 13.31 -4.88 9.72
C ILE A 283 12.36 -6.01 9.29
N ASP A 284 11.20 -5.67 8.74
CA ASP A 284 10.28 -6.66 8.15
C ASP A 284 10.92 -7.39 6.96
N GLN A 285 11.68 -6.69 6.11
CA GLN A 285 12.38 -7.30 4.98
C GLN A 285 13.46 -8.29 5.42
N VAL A 286 14.25 -7.98 6.45
CA VAL A 286 15.25 -8.93 7.01
C VAL A 286 14.57 -10.24 7.40
N SER A 287 13.37 -10.13 7.98
CA SER A 287 12.56 -11.26 8.44
C SER A 287 12.01 -12.07 7.27
N GLN A 288 11.51 -11.39 6.23
CA GLN A 288 11.09 -12.04 4.98
C GLN A 288 12.26 -12.74 4.28
N ARG A 289 13.45 -12.12 4.23
CA ARG A 289 14.66 -12.73 3.66
C ARG A 289 15.05 -13.99 4.42
N LEU A 290 15.00 -13.96 5.76
CA LEU A 290 15.26 -15.14 6.60
C LEU A 290 14.26 -16.26 6.30
N THR A 291 12.96 -15.96 6.29
CA THR A 291 11.93 -16.96 6.01
C THR A 291 12.06 -17.55 4.62
N ASN A 292 12.23 -16.71 3.60
CA ASN A 292 12.41 -17.17 2.22
C ASN A 292 13.63 -18.07 2.11
N ARG A 293 14.73 -17.72 2.78
CA ARG A 293 15.93 -18.55 2.80
C ARG A 293 15.71 -19.91 3.47
N ILE A 294 14.93 -19.95 4.55
CA ILE A 294 14.58 -21.20 5.23
C ILE A 294 13.67 -22.04 4.34
N LYS A 295 12.68 -21.46 3.66
CA LYS A 295 11.81 -22.15 2.70
C LYS A 295 12.60 -22.72 1.52
N GLU A 296 13.47 -21.93 0.90
CA GLU A 296 14.36 -22.40 -0.17
C GLU A 296 15.21 -23.61 0.27
N LEU A 297 15.77 -23.55 1.48
CA LEU A 297 16.55 -24.65 2.03
C LEU A 297 15.65 -25.86 2.32
N ALA A 298 14.46 -25.65 2.88
CA ALA A 298 13.51 -26.70 3.14
C ALA A 298 13.13 -27.43 1.85
N GLU A 299 12.63 -26.71 0.83
CA GLU A 299 12.27 -27.26 -0.48
C GLU A 299 13.43 -28.00 -1.16
N ARG A 300 14.63 -27.42 -1.12
CA ARG A 300 15.81 -28.02 -1.76
C ARG A 300 16.26 -29.33 -1.09
N TYR A 301 16.00 -29.47 0.21
CA TYR A 301 16.46 -30.62 1.00
C TYR A 301 15.30 -31.54 1.46
N ASP A 302 14.06 -31.24 1.07
CA ASP A 302 12.85 -32.03 1.38
C ASP A 302 12.86 -33.39 0.67
N THR A 303 13.44 -33.46 -0.53
CA THR A 303 13.71 -34.71 -1.24
C THR A 303 15.21 -34.88 -1.49
N PRO A 304 15.94 -35.54 -0.56
CA PRO A 304 17.35 -35.82 -0.75
C PRO A 304 17.57 -36.61 -2.05
N LEU A 305 18.55 -36.20 -2.87
CA LEU A 305 18.92 -36.87 -4.12
C LEU A 305 18.99 -38.42 -4.04
N PRO A 306 19.48 -39.04 -2.94
CA PRO A 306 19.45 -40.50 -2.81
C PRO A 306 18.04 -41.12 -2.77
N GLU A 307 17.05 -40.43 -2.20
CA GLU A 307 15.66 -40.89 -2.15
C GLU A 307 14.97 -40.70 -3.50
N THR A 308 15.27 -39.61 -4.20
CA THR A 308 14.84 -39.41 -5.59
C THR A 308 15.41 -40.50 -6.50
N ASN A 309 16.71 -40.82 -6.36
CA ASN A 309 17.34 -41.91 -7.11
C ASN A 309 16.69 -43.25 -6.81
N LYS A 310 16.42 -43.54 -5.53
CA LYS A 310 15.73 -44.78 -5.13
C LYS A 310 14.31 -44.85 -5.71
N LEU A 311 13.57 -43.74 -5.71
CA LEU A 311 12.24 -43.67 -6.31
C LEU A 311 12.30 -43.86 -7.84
N VAL A 312 13.31 -43.28 -8.50
CA VAL A 312 13.57 -43.51 -9.94
C VAL A 312 13.86 -44.98 -10.20
N ASP A 313 14.75 -45.60 -9.42
CA ASP A 313 15.07 -47.02 -9.52
C ASP A 313 13.82 -47.91 -9.31
N ASP A 314 12.98 -47.59 -8.32
CA ASP A 314 11.74 -48.31 -8.00
C ASP A 314 10.68 -48.16 -9.12
N LEU A 315 10.53 -46.94 -9.66
CA LEU A 315 9.63 -46.66 -10.78
C LEU A 315 10.13 -47.31 -12.07
N GLU A 316 11.44 -47.26 -12.34
CA GLU A 316 12.08 -47.92 -13.47
C GLU A 316 11.90 -49.43 -13.40
N ALA A 317 12.09 -50.05 -12.23
CA ALA A 317 11.80 -51.46 -12.01
C ALA A 317 10.32 -51.80 -12.28
N THR A 318 9.40 -50.93 -11.88
CA THR A 318 7.95 -51.09 -12.11
C THR A 318 7.60 -51.02 -13.61
N VAL A 319 8.15 -50.02 -14.31
CA VAL A 319 7.97 -49.84 -15.76
C VAL A 319 8.54 -51.03 -16.51
N ASN A 320 9.76 -51.46 -16.18
CA ASN A 320 10.40 -52.63 -16.78
C ASN A 320 9.57 -53.90 -16.57
N ALA A 321 9.00 -54.11 -15.38
CA ALA A 321 8.11 -55.23 -15.12
C ALA A 321 6.80 -55.17 -15.95
N HIS A 322 6.24 -53.98 -16.16
CA HIS A 322 5.06 -53.79 -17.03
C HIS A 322 5.39 -54.02 -18.51
N LEU A 323 6.52 -53.51 -19.00
CA LEU A 323 6.97 -53.72 -20.38
C LEU A 323 7.22 -55.20 -20.68
N GLN A 324 7.84 -55.94 -19.75
CA GLN A 324 8.01 -57.39 -19.86
C GLN A 324 6.66 -58.12 -19.94
N LYS A 325 5.68 -57.76 -19.11
CA LYS A 325 4.31 -58.32 -19.18
C LYS A 325 3.61 -58.03 -20.51
N MET A 326 3.95 -56.92 -21.15
CA MET A 326 3.43 -56.54 -22.48
C MET A 326 4.20 -57.17 -23.64
N GLY A 327 5.21 -58.02 -23.37
CA GLY A 327 5.96 -58.74 -24.40
C GLY A 327 7.15 -57.97 -24.98
N PHE A 328 7.53 -56.83 -24.38
CA PHE A 328 8.77 -56.12 -24.73
C PHE A 328 9.93 -56.72 -23.91
N ALA A 329 10.79 -57.49 -24.56
CA ALA A 329 12.07 -57.93 -23.99
C ALA A 329 13.16 -56.93 -24.40
N TRP A 330 13.88 -56.37 -23.42
CA TRP A 330 15.13 -55.66 -23.65
C TRP A 330 16.29 -56.62 -23.37
N ASN A 331 17.25 -56.68 -24.30
CA ASN A 331 18.54 -57.36 -24.13
C ASN A 331 19.47 -56.55 -23.23
#